data_AF-A0A926UDG8-F1
#
_entry.id   AF-A0A926UDG8-F1
#
_cell.length_a   1.000
_cell.length_b   1.000
_cell.length_c   1.000
_cell.angle_alpha   90.00
_cell.angle_beta   90.00
_cell.angle_gamma   90.00
#
_symmetry.space_group_name_H-M   'P 1'
#
loop_
_entity.id
_entity.type
_entity.pdbx_description
1 polymer ?
#
loop_
_entity_poly.entity_id
_entity_poly.type
_entity_poly.pdbx_seq_one_letter_code
_entity_poly.pdbx_strand_id
1 'polypeptide(L)'
;MVRTSASTRPGLIPNGTLIKLPKTQLWHEYSLSEDLIAILLWSVTRSSYSIKQLVDGVKGRMIEPNQFWRTGNIRLLPTLTLQSSSTNLVVDLATGQPPELGSLVISDSAVIQSDRSPLFRVPARVEDLMQSRREQIKKFTPDIEILIEPASAEFLEPGSDWQFGTVQLNLDLALLPETPLSEHEYDNGYRELEGPRFMDTLATSASGDVWQDS
;
A
#
# COMPACT_ATOMS: atom_id res chain seq x y z
N MET A 1 -18.01 9.98 -29.87
CA MET A 1 -16.56 9.76 -29.78
C MET A 1 -16.28 9.22 -28.39
N VAL A 2 -16.28 7.89 -28.24
CA VAL A 2 -16.13 7.23 -26.94
C VAL A 2 -14.65 7.29 -26.59
N ARG A 3 -14.29 8.06 -25.56
CA ARG A 3 -12.94 8.02 -24.99
C ARG A 3 -12.81 6.70 -24.25
N THR A 4 -12.05 5.78 -24.83
CA THR A 4 -11.61 4.57 -24.18
C THR A 4 -10.75 4.99 -22.99
N SER A 5 -11.24 4.73 -21.77
CA SER A 5 -10.48 4.86 -20.54
C SER A 5 -9.24 3.97 -20.66
N ALA A 6 -8.05 4.57 -20.64
CA ALA A 6 -6.82 3.80 -20.62
C ALA A 6 -6.80 2.98 -19.32
N SER A 7 -6.81 1.66 -19.48
CA SER A 7 -6.50 0.73 -18.40
C SER A 7 -5.04 0.97 -18.02
N THR A 8 -4.83 1.66 -16.90
CA THR A 8 -3.50 1.88 -16.33
C THR A 8 -3.00 0.52 -15.84
N ARG A 9 -2.12 -0.12 -16.63
CA ARG A 9 -1.31 -1.23 -16.10
C ARG A 9 -0.60 -0.69 -14.85
N PRO A 10 -0.49 -1.47 -13.75
CA PRO A 10 0.35 -1.07 -12.63
C PRO A 10 1.76 -0.83 -13.19
N GLY A 11 2.13 0.44 -13.27
CA GLY A 11 3.35 0.86 -13.96
C GLY A 11 4.56 0.57 -13.09
N LEU A 12 5.71 0.41 -13.74
CA LEU A 12 6.98 0.62 -13.06
C LEU A 12 7.24 2.12 -12.99
N ILE A 13 7.89 2.59 -11.94
CA ILE A 13 8.40 3.96 -11.92
C ILE A 13 9.40 4.08 -13.07
N PRO A 14 9.27 5.08 -13.96
CA PRO A 14 10.26 5.28 -15.02
C PRO A 14 11.66 5.43 -14.41
N ASN A 15 12.63 4.66 -14.92
CA ASN A 15 14.00 4.71 -14.42
C ASN A 15 14.54 6.15 -14.49
N GLY A 16 15.16 6.61 -13.40
CA GLY A 16 15.69 7.97 -13.31
C GLY A 16 14.65 9.03 -12.96
N THR A 17 13.46 8.65 -12.50
CA THR A 17 12.49 9.61 -11.96
C THR A 17 13.07 10.27 -10.71
N LEU A 18 13.11 11.60 -10.71
CA LEU A 18 13.48 12.39 -9.54
C LEU A 18 12.23 12.73 -8.73
N ILE A 19 12.35 12.55 -7.42
CA ILE A 19 11.32 12.87 -6.44
C ILE A 19 11.85 13.99 -5.57
N LYS A 20 11.09 15.08 -5.49
CA LYS A 20 11.35 16.18 -4.59
C LYS A 20 10.45 16.06 -3.35
N LEU A 21 11.07 15.94 -2.19
CA LEU A 21 10.39 15.81 -0.89
C LEU A 21 10.91 16.85 0.10
N PRO A 22 10.14 17.17 1.16
CA PRO A 22 10.68 17.92 2.28
C PRO A 22 11.95 17.25 2.80
N LYS A 23 13.01 18.04 2.95
CA LYS A 23 14.32 17.55 3.39
C LYS A 23 14.24 16.97 4.80
N THR A 24 14.82 15.79 5.00
CA THR A 24 15.01 15.15 6.32
C THR A 24 16.49 14.82 6.56
N GLN A 25 16.82 14.05 7.60
CA GLN A 25 18.19 13.54 7.79
C GLN A 25 18.47 12.31 6.92
N LEU A 26 17.43 11.58 6.51
CA LEU A 26 17.55 10.34 5.73
C LEU A 26 17.68 10.54 4.23
N TRP A 27 17.06 11.59 3.67
CA TRP A 27 17.10 11.86 2.24
C TRP A 27 17.36 13.33 1.95
N HIS A 28 17.88 13.56 0.75
CA HIS A 28 18.03 14.90 0.21
C HIS A 28 16.70 15.39 -0.35
N GLU A 29 16.59 16.72 -0.47
CA GLU A 29 15.40 17.36 -1.06
C GLU A 29 15.05 16.77 -2.43
N TYR A 30 16.07 16.38 -3.20
CA TYR A 30 15.94 15.67 -4.48
C TYR A 30 16.56 14.28 -4.34
N SER A 31 15.79 13.25 -4.65
CA SER A 31 16.27 11.86 -4.63
C SER A 31 15.79 11.13 -5.87
N LEU A 32 16.61 10.25 -6.43
CA LEU A 32 16.14 9.29 -7.42
C LEU A 32 15.14 8.35 -6.74
N SER A 33 14.12 7.93 -7.49
CA SER A 33 13.08 7.04 -6.97
C SER A 33 13.66 5.72 -6.41
N GLU A 34 14.69 5.19 -7.06
CA GLU A 34 15.39 3.97 -6.71
C GLU A 34 16.17 4.13 -5.41
N ASP A 35 16.82 5.28 -5.23
CA ASP A 35 17.53 5.62 -3.99
C ASP A 35 16.53 5.80 -2.83
N LEU A 36 15.40 6.47 -3.08
CA LEU A 36 14.36 6.64 -2.08
C LEU A 36 13.78 5.28 -1.65
N ILE A 37 13.49 4.39 -2.61
CA ILE A 37 13.03 3.02 -2.32
C ILE A 37 14.03 2.29 -1.41
N ALA A 38 15.32 2.33 -1.75
CA ALA A 38 16.37 1.68 -0.96
C ALA A 38 16.48 2.27 0.45
N ILE A 39 16.46 3.61 0.58
CA ILE A 39 16.51 4.31 1.86
C ILE A 39 15.30 3.94 2.74
N LEU A 40 14.10 3.90 2.17
CA LEU A 40 12.88 3.57 2.90
C LEU A 40 12.84 2.09 3.31
N LEU A 41 13.22 1.16 2.42
CA LEU A 41 13.33 -0.26 2.77
C LEU A 41 14.32 -0.47 3.92
N TRP A 42 15.50 0.15 3.81
CA TRP A 42 16.51 0.06 4.85
C TRP A 42 16.01 0.63 6.18
N SER A 43 15.32 1.78 6.13
CA SER A 43 14.71 2.44 7.28
C SER A 43 13.69 1.54 8.00
N VAL A 44 12.83 0.85 7.24
CA VAL A 44 11.87 -0.10 7.80
C VAL A 44 12.59 -1.31 8.40
N THR A 45 13.46 -1.96 7.63
CA THR A 45 14.08 -3.24 8.01
C THR A 45 15.11 -3.12 9.15
N ARG A 46 15.76 -1.96 9.31
CA ARG A 46 16.74 -1.75 10.39
C ARG A 46 16.12 -1.53 11.77
N SER A 47 14.80 -1.28 11.84
CA SER A 47 14.10 -1.01 13.10
C SER A 47 14.16 -2.18 14.08
N SER A 48 14.16 -3.42 13.57
CA SER A 48 14.47 -4.63 14.33
C SER A 48 14.60 -5.87 13.46
N TYR A 49 15.20 -6.91 14.02
CA TYR A 49 15.27 -8.22 13.40
C TYR A 49 13.87 -8.83 13.11
N SER A 50 12.88 -8.63 13.99
CA SER A 50 11.51 -9.12 13.78
C SER A 50 10.83 -8.46 12.58
N ILE A 51 11.05 -7.16 12.37
CA ILE A 51 10.55 -6.45 11.18
C ILE A 51 11.23 -6.98 9.93
N LYS A 52 12.55 -7.16 9.94
CA LYS A 52 13.26 -7.77 8.81
C LYS A 52 12.68 -9.16 8.47
N GLN A 53 12.50 -10.02 9.47
CA GLN A 53 11.91 -11.34 9.26
C GLN A 53 10.48 -11.28 8.69
N LEU A 54 9.68 -10.29 9.12
CA LEU A 54 8.37 -10.06 8.53
C LEU A 54 8.49 -9.60 7.08
N VAL A 55 9.40 -8.69 6.72
CA VAL A 55 9.60 -8.26 5.33
C VAL A 55 10.02 -9.44 4.44
N ASP A 56 10.94 -10.28 4.92
CA ASP A 56 11.36 -11.51 4.22
C ASP A 56 10.21 -12.55 4.11
N GLY A 57 9.24 -12.45 5.01
CA GLY A 57 8.08 -13.32 5.10
C GLY A 57 8.26 -14.53 6.00
N VAL A 58 7.16 -14.91 6.64
CA VAL A 58 7.10 -15.99 7.61
C VAL A 58 5.97 -16.95 7.24
N LYS A 59 6.28 -18.24 7.16
CA LYS A 59 5.27 -19.29 7.01
C LYS A 59 4.27 -19.24 8.15
N GLY A 60 2.99 -19.13 7.79
CA GLY A 60 1.91 -19.01 8.75
C GLY A 60 0.55 -19.28 8.12
N ARG A 61 -0.47 -18.97 8.90
CA ARG A 61 -1.87 -19.05 8.49
C ARG A 61 -2.62 -17.84 8.98
N MET A 62 -3.64 -17.43 8.23
CA MET A 62 -4.56 -16.36 8.58
C MET A 62 -6.00 -16.85 8.52
N ILE A 63 -6.88 -16.21 9.28
CA ILE A 63 -8.33 -16.37 9.19
C ILE A 63 -9.00 -15.00 9.28
N GLU A 64 -9.92 -14.73 8.36
CA GLU A 64 -10.80 -13.57 8.39
C GLU A 64 -12.17 -13.94 8.97
N PRO A 65 -12.96 -12.96 9.45
CA PRO A 65 -14.32 -13.22 9.91
C PRO A 65 -15.14 -13.98 8.85
N ASN A 66 -15.78 -15.07 9.27
CA ASN A 66 -16.62 -15.93 8.41
C ASN A 66 -15.88 -16.64 7.26
N GLN A 67 -14.55 -16.75 7.32
CA GLN A 67 -13.75 -17.49 6.34
C GLN A 67 -13.04 -18.70 6.95
N PHE A 68 -12.40 -19.50 6.10
CA PHE A 68 -11.54 -20.60 6.52
C PHE A 68 -10.09 -20.14 6.72
N TRP A 69 -9.32 -20.93 7.48
CA TRP A 69 -7.87 -20.73 7.57
C TRP A 69 -7.20 -20.87 6.21
N ARG A 70 -6.40 -19.87 5.84
CA ARG A 70 -5.55 -19.89 4.63
C ARG A 70 -4.09 -19.99 5.05
N THR A 71 -3.31 -20.88 4.43
CA THR A 71 -1.86 -21.03 4.67
C THR A 71 -1.06 -20.31 3.61
N GLY A 72 0.10 -19.78 4.00
CA GLY A 72 0.94 -18.99 3.11
C GLY A 72 2.19 -18.45 3.78
N ASN A 73 2.89 -17.59 3.04
CA ASN A 73 3.93 -16.74 3.59
C ASN A 73 3.29 -15.41 4.00
N ILE A 74 3.24 -15.12 5.29
CA ILE A 74 2.76 -13.84 5.83
C ILE A 74 3.96 -12.91 5.92
N ARG A 75 3.89 -11.76 5.24
CA ARG A 75 4.96 -10.77 5.23
C ARG A 75 4.47 -9.36 5.56
N LEU A 76 5.37 -8.54 6.10
CA LEU A 76 5.20 -7.10 6.06
C LEU A 76 5.43 -6.64 4.63
N LEU A 77 4.44 -5.97 4.06
CA LEU A 77 4.43 -5.42 2.72
C LEU A 77 4.57 -3.88 2.83
N PRO A 78 5.81 -3.36 2.90
CA PRO A 78 6.03 -1.93 2.83
C PRO A 78 5.82 -1.45 1.38
N THR A 79 4.84 -0.59 1.14
CA THR A 79 4.58 -0.05 -0.20
C THR A 79 4.75 1.45 -0.25
N LEU A 80 5.33 1.94 -1.36
CA LEU A 80 5.41 3.36 -1.69
C LEU A 80 4.38 3.67 -2.76
N THR A 81 3.41 4.50 -2.41
CA THR A 81 2.40 5.03 -3.31
C THR A 81 2.83 6.40 -3.81
N LEU A 82 2.90 6.57 -5.13
CA LEU A 82 3.18 7.83 -5.81
C LEU A 82 1.95 8.22 -6.64
N GLN A 83 1.37 9.38 -6.36
CA GLN A 83 0.17 9.86 -7.05
C GLN A 83 0.40 11.26 -7.61
N SER A 84 0.13 11.47 -8.89
CA SER A 84 0.14 12.75 -9.59
C SER A 84 -0.99 12.76 -10.63
N SER A 85 -1.07 13.80 -11.46
CA SER A 85 -2.03 13.84 -12.57
C SER A 85 -1.72 12.80 -13.67
N SER A 86 -0.45 12.36 -13.79
CA SER A 86 -0.03 11.38 -14.81
C SER A 86 0.43 10.04 -14.22
N THR A 87 0.67 9.99 -12.92
CA THR A 87 1.28 8.85 -12.21
C THR A 87 0.32 8.36 -11.13
N ASN A 88 0.03 7.05 -11.11
CA ASN A 88 -0.59 6.40 -9.95
C ASN A 88 0.07 5.04 -9.79
N LEU A 89 1.12 5.00 -8.98
CA LEU A 89 2.00 3.86 -8.86
C LEU A 89 2.05 3.40 -7.41
N VAL A 90 2.09 2.08 -7.23
CA VAL A 90 2.31 1.44 -5.94
C VAL A 90 3.47 0.48 -6.12
N VAL A 91 4.52 0.66 -5.32
CA VAL A 91 5.75 -0.13 -5.38
C VAL A 91 5.97 -0.84 -4.06
N ASP A 92 6.08 -2.16 -4.10
CA ASP A 92 6.58 -2.94 -2.97
C ASP A 92 8.07 -2.66 -2.81
N LEU A 93 8.44 -2.05 -1.68
CA LEU A 93 9.82 -1.65 -1.41
C LEU A 93 10.77 -2.86 -1.35
N ALA A 94 10.29 -4.04 -0.99
CA ALA A 94 11.13 -5.24 -0.87
C ALA A 94 11.55 -5.79 -2.24
N THR A 95 10.72 -5.60 -3.26
CA THR A 95 10.96 -6.12 -4.62
C THR A 95 11.33 -5.02 -5.62
N GLY A 96 11.02 -3.77 -5.31
CA GLY A 96 11.12 -2.64 -6.25
C GLY A 96 10.15 -2.77 -7.42
N GLN A 97 9.11 -3.60 -7.29
CA GLN A 97 8.11 -3.89 -8.32
C GLN A 97 6.71 -3.61 -7.77
N PRO A 98 5.66 -3.55 -8.61
CA PRO A 98 4.29 -3.59 -8.10
C PRO A 98 4.07 -4.82 -7.20
N PRO A 99 3.20 -4.72 -6.18
CA PRO A 99 2.86 -5.87 -5.33
C PRO A 99 2.49 -7.10 -6.16
N GLU A 100 3.01 -8.26 -5.78
CA GLU A 100 2.87 -9.51 -6.52
C GLU A 100 1.39 -9.87 -6.79
N LEU A 101 1.09 -10.30 -8.02
CA LEU A 101 -0.24 -10.76 -8.40
C LEU A 101 -0.64 -11.97 -7.53
N GLY A 102 -1.65 -11.81 -6.68
CA GLY A 102 -2.10 -12.83 -5.73
C GLY A 102 -1.59 -12.69 -4.31
N SER A 103 -0.78 -11.67 -4.03
CA SER A 103 -0.57 -11.19 -2.68
C SER A 103 -1.88 -10.60 -2.14
N LEU A 104 -2.41 -11.20 -1.07
CA LEU A 104 -3.62 -10.71 -0.41
C LEU A 104 -3.21 -9.82 0.76
N VAL A 105 -3.55 -8.54 0.71
CA VAL A 105 -3.44 -7.67 1.89
C VAL A 105 -4.38 -8.21 2.96
N ILE A 106 -3.86 -8.45 4.16
CA ILE A 106 -4.59 -9.07 5.24
C ILE A 106 -5.35 -7.98 6.00
N SER A 107 -6.66 -8.16 6.17
CA SER A 107 -7.49 -7.25 6.97
C SER A 107 -6.96 -7.11 8.41
N ASP A 108 -7.03 -5.90 8.97
CA ASP A 108 -6.71 -5.63 10.38
C ASP A 108 -7.56 -6.48 11.37
N SER A 109 -8.76 -6.87 10.94
CA SER A 109 -9.66 -7.73 11.71
C SER A 109 -9.25 -9.21 11.73
N ALA A 110 -8.36 -9.63 10.84
CA ALA A 110 -7.93 -11.01 10.72
C ALA A 110 -7.09 -11.46 11.92
N VAL A 111 -7.04 -12.77 12.12
CA VAL A 111 -6.16 -13.42 13.09
C VAL A 111 -5.10 -14.22 12.35
N ILE A 112 -3.83 -14.05 12.73
CA ILE A 112 -2.69 -14.77 12.17
C ILE A 112 -2.01 -15.66 13.21
N GLN A 113 -1.40 -16.75 12.74
CA GLN A 113 -0.61 -17.66 13.56
C GLN A 113 0.51 -18.31 12.75
N SER A 114 1.66 -18.56 13.38
CA SER A 114 2.73 -19.38 12.83
C SER A 114 3.23 -20.39 13.85
N ASP A 115 3.15 -21.68 13.52
CA ASP A 115 3.71 -22.73 14.38
C ASP A 115 5.26 -22.72 14.37
N ARG A 116 5.86 -22.09 13.34
CA ARG A 116 7.31 -22.13 13.08
C ARG A 116 8.04 -20.85 13.48
N SER A 117 7.33 -19.74 13.69
CA SER A 117 7.93 -18.45 14.01
C SER A 117 7.53 -17.96 15.40
N PRO A 118 8.48 -17.44 16.20
CA PRO A 118 8.16 -16.86 17.49
C PRO A 118 7.38 -15.53 17.39
N LEU A 119 7.33 -14.90 16.20
CA LEU A 119 6.74 -13.58 16.02
C LEU A 119 5.23 -13.53 16.31
N PHE A 120 4.53 -14.63 16.05
CA PHE A 120 3.09 -14.80 16.27
C PHE A 120 2.77 -16.30 16.44
N ARG A 121 3.48 -16.95 17.38
CA ARG A 121 3.29 -18.37 17.71
C ARG A 121 1.91 -18.66 18.27
N VAL A 122 1.41 -17.71 19.08
CA VAL A 122 0.02 -17.67 19.52
C VAL A 122 -0.81 -16.86 18.52
N PRO A 123 -2.10 -17.20 18.32
CA PRO A 123 -3.00 -16.40 17.49
C PRO A 123 -2.99 -14.93 17.91
N ALA A 124 -2.77 -14.03 16.96
CA ALA A 124 -2.74 -12.59 17.19
C ALA A 124 -3.61 -11.88 16.15
N ARG A 125 -4.30 -10.81 16.56
CA ARG A 125 -4.99 -9.93 15.61
C ARG A 125 -3.96 -9.13 14.82
N VAL A 126 -4.25 -8.92 13.53
CA VAL A 126 -3.36 -8.14 12.65
C VAL A 126 -3.22 -6.70 13.16
N GLU A 127 -4.33 -6.08 13.55
CA GLU A 127 -4.37 -4.73 14.13
C GLU A 127 -3.37 -4.55 15.28
N ASP A 128 -3.45 -5.43 16.30
CA ASP A 128 -2.61 -5.36 17.50
C ASP A 128 -1.12 -5.53 17.15
N LEU A 129 -0.82 -6.50 16.29
CA LEU A 129 0.54 -6.74 15.83
C LEU A 129 1.07 -5.52 15.07
N MET A 130 0.31 -5.03 14.09
CA MET A 130 0.72 -3.94 13.21
C MET A 130 0.85 -2.62 13.94
N GLN A 131 -0.02 -2.33 14.90
CA GLN A 131 0.11 -1.16 15.78
C GLN A 131 1.47 -1.16 16.47
N SER A 132 1.84 -2.28 17.13
CA SER A 132 3.14 -2.39 17.81
C SER A 132 4.34 -2.28 16.86
N ARG A 133 4.21 -2.78 15.61
CA ARG A 133 5.26 -2.69 14.59
C ARG A 133 5.41 -1.29 14.02
N ARG A 134 4.31 -0.58 13.76
CA ARG A 134 4.32 0.82 13.32
C ARG A 134 4.95 1.71 14.38
N GLU A 135 4.57 1.54 15.65
CA GLU A 135 5.19 2.27 16.77
C GLU A 135 6.70 2.01 16.88
N GLN A 136 7.11 0.75 16.73
CA GLN A 136 8.52 0.38 16.73
C GLN A 136 9.28 1.05 15.58
N ILE A 137 8.76 0.97 14.34
CA ILE A 137 9.40 1.59 13.18
C ILE A 137 9.53 3.11 13.39
N LYS A 138 8.45 3.79 13.80
CA LYS A 138 8.45 5.23 14.09
C LYS A 138 9.50 5.61 15.14
N LYS A 139 9.61 4.81 16.21
CA LYS A 139 10.59 5.05 17.28
C LYS A 139 12.05 4.96 16.78
N PHE A 140 12.35 4.01 15.90
CA PHE A 140 13.71 3.80 15.41
C PHE A 140 14.06 4.66 14.19
N THR A 141 13.05 5.15 13.47
CA THR A 141 13.26 5.92 12.26
C THR A 141 12.20 7.02 12.12
N PRO A 142 12.27 8.07 12.96
CA PRO A 142 11.24 9.11 13.02
C PRO A 142 11.07 9.86 11.71
N ASP A 143 12.15 10.00 10.92
CA ASP A 143 12.13 10.69 9.64
C ASP A 143 11.12 10.12 8.63
N ILE A 144 10.80 8.83 8.67
CA ILE A 144 9.80 8.25 7.74
C ILE A 144 8.36 8.60 8.14
N GLU A 145 8.12 9.15 9.33
CA GLU A 145 6.77 9.47 9.80
C GLU A 145 6.06 10.45 8.87
N ILE A 146 6.80 11.37 8.26
CA ILE A 146 6.26 12.32 7.28
C ILE A 146 5.60 11.63 6.07
N LEU A 147 6.00 10.40 5.75
CA LEU A 147 5.46 9.65 4.62
C LEU A 147 4.35 8.67 5.01
N ILE A 148 4.04 8.49 6.31
CA ILE A 148 2.96 7.57 6.71
C ILE A 148 1.60 8.09 6.23
N GLU A 149 1.41 9.40 6.31
CA GLU A 149 0.32 10.10 5.66
C GLU A 149 0.75 10.59 4.27
N PRO A 150 -0.20 10.84 3.34
CA PRO A 150 0.12 11.42 2.05
C PRO A 150 0.88 12.76 2.18
N ALA A 151 2.14 12.77 1.78
CA ALA A 151 3.01 13.94 1.78
C ALA A 151 3.07 14.58 0.39
N SER A 152 3.00 15.91 0.32
CA SER A 152 3.20 16.61 -0.96
C SER A 152 4.60 16.38 -1.51
N ALA A 153 4.67 16.15 -2.82
CA ALA A 153 5.91 15.94 -3.55
C ALA A 153 5.83 16.54 -4.96
N GLU A 154 6.99 16.72 -5.57
CA GLU A 154 7.11 17.00 -7.00
C GLU A 154 7.87 15.85 -7.68
N PHE A 155 7.43 15.48 -8.88
CA PHE A 155 8.00 14.40 -9.68
C PHE A 155 8.57 14.96 -10.98
N LEU A 156 9.74 14.49 -11.37
CA LEU A 156 10.34 14.76 -12.68
C LEU A 156 10.69 13.44 -13.34
N GLU A 157 9.81 13.01 -14.25
CA GLU A 157 10.07 11.85 -15.11
C GLU A 157 10.97 12.25 -16.29
N PRO A 158 11.80 11.34 -16.82
CA PRO A 158 12.65 11.63 -17.98
C PRO A 158 11.86 12.13 -19.19
N GLY A 159 12.15 13.35 -19.64
CA GLY A 159 11.49 13.96 -20.80
C GLY A 159 10.18 14.68 -20.51
N SER A 160 9.77 14.77 -19.24
CA SER A 160 8.58 15.48 -18.79
C SER A 160 8.95 16.77 -18.03
N ASP A 161 7.96 17.64 -17.82
CA ASP A 161 8.05 18.75 -16.87
C ASP A 161 7.81 18.26 -15.43
N TRP A 162 8.17 19.09 -14.43
CA TRP A 162 7.83 18.85 -13.03
C TRP A 162 6.33 18.76 -12.81
N GLN A 163 5.90 17.75 -12.06
CA GLN A 163 4.50 17.52 -11.71
C GLN A 163 4.30 17.46 -10.20
N PHE A 164 3.25 18.09 -9.71
CA PHE A 164 2.86 18.01 -8.30
C PHE A 164 2.05 16.74 -8.02
N GLY A 165 2.21 16.22 -6.81
CA GLY A 165 1.38 15.13 -6.33
C GLY A 165 1.72 14.72 -4.89
N THR A 166 1.52 13.45 -4.56
CA THR A 166 1.72 12.91 -3.22
C THR A 166 2.56 11.63 -3.21
N VAL A 167 3.28 11.45 -2.11
CA VAL A 167 4.04 10.24 -1.77
C VAL A 167 3.54 9.72 -0.44
N GLN A 168 3.29 8.42 -0.34
CA GLN A 168 2.87 7.77 0.89
C GLN A 168 3.55 6.41 1.06
N LEU A 169 4.03 6.11 2.26
CA LEU A 169 4.52 4.81 2.70
C LEU A 169 3.41 4.10 3.47
N ASN A 170 2.89 3.01 2.91
CA ASN A 170 1.96 2.11 3.60
C ASN A 170 2.71 0.91 4.17
N LEU A 171 2.24 0.46 5.33
CA LEU A 171 2.80 -0.67 6.07
C LEU A 171 1.65 -1.63 6.39
N ASP A 172 1.54 -2.69 5.59
CA ASP A 172 0.48 -3.69 5.70
C ASP A 172 1.04 -5.09 5.87
N LEU A 173 0.23 -6.03 6.33
CA LEU A 173 0.56 -7.44 6.17
C LEU A 173 -0.05 -7.98 4.89
N ALA A 174 0.68 -8.87 4.23
CA ALA A 174 0.19 -9.60 3.10
C ALA A 174 0.41 -11.10 3.25
N LEU A 175 -0.55 -11.90 2.76
CA LEU A 175 -0.43 -13.33 2.58
C LEU A 175 -0.08 -13.64 1.13
N LEU A 176 1.05 -14.31 0.93
CA LEU A 176 1.38 -15.00 -0.31
C LEU A 176 0.90 -16.46 -0.16
N PRO A 177 -0.23 -16.86 -0.76
CA PRO A 177 -0.80 -18.18 -0.54
C PRO A 177 0.09 -19.27 -1.14
N GLU A 178 0.14 -20.45 -0.52
CA GLU A 178 0.97 -21.56 -1.01
C GLU A 178 0.44 -22.15 -2.31
N THR A 179 -0.87 -22.05 -2.52
CA THR A 179 -1.54 -22.36 -3.78
C THR A 179 -2.07 -21.04 -4.33
N PRO A 180 -1.77 -20.68 -5.59
CA PRO A 180 -2.36 -19.50 -6.22
C PRO A 180 -3.88 -19.57 -6.08
N LEU A 181 -4.51 -18.43 -5.81
CA LEU A 181 -5.96 -18.35 -5.78
C LEU A 181 -6.51 -18.75 -7.16
N SER A 182 -7.78 -19.17 -7.23
CA SER A 182 -8.43 -19.33 -8.53
C SER A 182 -8.76 -17.95 -9.12
N GLU A 183 -8.84 -17.79 -10.45
CA GLU A 183 -9.14 -16.49 -11.12
C GLU A 183 -10.36 -15.76 -10.52
N HIS A 184 -11.35 -16.51 -10.02
CA HIS A 184 -12.56 -15.98 -9.38
C HIS A 184 -12.34 -15.33 -8.00
N GLU A 185 -11.25 -15.64 -7.31
CA GLU A 185 -10.93 -15.11 -5.98
C GLU A 185 -10.05 -13.86 -6.04
N TYR A 186 -9.39 -13.58 -7.17
CA TYR A 186 -8.55 -12.38 -7.36
C TYR A 186 -9.37 -11.09 -7.48
N ASP A 187 -10.58 -11.14 -8.03
CA ASP A 187 -11.40 -9.95 -8.33
C ASP A 187 -11.88 -9.21 -7.05
N ASN A 188 -11.92 -9.91 -5.92
CA ASN A 188 -12.27 -9.31 -4.63
C ASN A 188 -11.10 -8.56 -3.95
N GLY A 189 -9.85 -8.98 -4.19
CA GLY A 189 -8.68 -8.39 -3.51
C GLY A 189 -8.22 -7.04 -4.09
N TYR A 190 -8.44 -6.80 -5.38
CA TYR A 190 -8.07 -5.53 -6.02
C TYR A 190 -9.08 -4.40 -5.78
N ARG A 191 -10.35 -4.74 -5.51
CA ARG A 191 -11.40 -3.76 -5.22
C ARG A 191 -11.21 -3.01 -3.90
N GLU A 192 -10.44 -3.55 -2.95
CA GLU A 192 -10.12 -2.87 -1.69
C GLU A 192 -8.90 -1.94 -1.80
N LEU A 193 -8.03 -2.14 -2.79
CA LEU A 193 -6.87 -1.27 -3.06
C LEU A 193 -7.24 -0.05 -3.92
N GLU A 194 -8.32 -0.15 -4.71
CA GLU A 194 -9.00 1.03 -5.25
C GLU A 194 -9.96 1.56 -4.18
N GLY A 195 -9.51 2.51 -3.36
CA GLY A 195 -10.37 3.18 -2.37
C GLY A 195 -11.70 3.68 -2.97
N PRO A 196 -12.71 3.97 -2.13
CA PRO A 196 -14.04 4.32 -2.61
C PRO A 196 -13.97 5.52 -3.55
N ARG A 197 -14.40 5.33 -4.80
CA ARG A 197 -14.64 6.41 -5.75
C ARG A 197 -15.71 7.32 -5.15
N PHE A 198 -15.27 8.38 -4.48
CA PHE A 198 -16.09 9.55 -4.24
C PHE A 198 -16.51 10.10 -5.61
N MET A 199 -17.79 9.92 -5.94
CA MET A 199 -18.65 10.73 -6.82
C MET A 199 -19.65 9.82 -7.52
N ASP A 200 -20.85 9.70 -6.96
CA ASP A 200 -22.11 10.00 -7.66
C ASP A 200 -23.30 9.80 -6.69
N THR A 201 -23.47 10.75 -5.76
CA THR A 201 -24.76 11.01 -5.13
C THR A 201 -25.05 12.51 -5.20
N LEU A 202 -25.17 13.04 -6.41
CA LEU A 202 -25.81 14.33 -6.65
C LEU A 202 -26.64 14.24 -7.93
N ALA A 203 -27.86 13.72 -7.81
CA ALA A 203 -29.03 14.20 -8.53
C ALA A 203 -30.24 13.35 -8.12
N THR A 204 -31.15 13.93 -7.33
CA THR A 204 -32.59 14.02 -7.63
C THR A 204 -33.31 14.46 -6.35
N SER A 205 -33.60 15.76 -6.23
CA SER A 205 -34.89 16.29 -5.78
C SER A 205 -34.79 17.79 -5.52
N ALA A 206 -34.92 18.58 -6.58
CA ALA A 206 -35.36 19.97 -6.47
C ALA A 206 -35.89 20.41 -7.83
N SER A 207 -37.16 20.16 -8.08
CA SER A 207 -37.99 21.04 -8.90
C SER A 207 -39.39 20.93 -8.36
N GLY A 208 -39.82 21.97 -7.65
CA GLY A 208 -41.23 22.18 -7.40
C GLY A 208 -41.91 22.57 -8.70
N ASP A 209 -43.18 22.19 -8.83
CA ASP A 209 -44.13 23.04 -9.52
C ASP A 209 -45.48 22.96 -8.80
N VAL A 210 -46.13 24.10 -8.90
CA VAL A 210 -47.23 24.65 -8.10
C VAL A 210 -48.52 24.56 -8.94
N TRP A 211 -49.63 24.20 -8.29
CA TRP A 211 -51.06 24.33 -8.65
C TRP A 211 -51.57 23.97 -10.07
N GLN A 212 -52.59 23.10 -10.13
CA GLN A 212 -53.84 23.41 -10.84
C GLN A 212 -55.04 22.55 -10.37
N ASP A 213 -56.21 23.18 -10.44
CA ASP A 213 -57.53 22.85 -9.90
C ASP A 213 -58.16 21.53 -10.36
N SER A 214 -58.96 20.91 -9.47
CA SER A 214 -60.42 20.64 -9.61
C SER A 214 -60.94 19.80 -8.45
#